data_AF-A0A2N7QFX4-F1
#
_entry.id   AF-A0A2N7QFX4-F1
#
_cell.length_a   1.000
_cell.length_b   1.000
_cell.length_c   1.000
_cell.angle_alpha   90.00
_cell.angle_beta   90.00
_cell.angle_gamma   90.00
#
_symmetry.space_group_name_H-M   'P 1'
#
loop_
_entity.id
_entity.type
_entity.pdbx_description
1 polymer ?
#
loop_
_entity_poly.entity_id
_entity_poly.type
_entity_poly.pdbx_seq_one_letter_code
_entity_poly.pdbx_strand_id
1 'polypeptide(L)'
;MIENQIKARGIKDERVLSAMLKVPRHLFVDEALRDQAYGDFPLPIGEGQTISQPYIVAVMTEALELKGNERVLEIGTGSGYQTA
;
A
#
# COMPACT_ATOMS: atom_id res chain seq x y z
N MET A 1 5.48 9.92 -3.47
CA MET A 1 4.56 9.15 -2.61
C MET A 1 4.96 9.28 -1.13
N ILE A 2 6.04 8.66 -0.65
CA ILE A 2 6.37 8.58 0.79
C ILE A 2 6.44 9.93 1.52
N GLU A 3 7.36 10.82 1.12
CA GLU A 3 7.57 12.09 1.84
C GLU A 3 6.33 13.01 1.78
N ASN A 4 5.83 13.27 0.57
CA ASN A 4 4.82 14.30 0.35
C ASN A 4 3.38 13.86 0.62
N GLN A 5 3.08 12.57 0.56
CA GLN A 5 1.70 12.07 0.71
C GLN A 5 1.53 11.26 1.99
N ILE A 6 2.51 10.45 2.40
CA ILE A 6 2.34 9.52 3.52
C ILE A 6 2.88 10.13 4.83
N LYS A 7 4.16 10.53 4.88
CA LYS A 7 4.77 11.17 6.06
C LYS A 7 4.10 12.50 6.39
N ALA A 8 3.83 13.33 5.37
CA ALA A 8 3.12 14.60 5.53
C ALA A 8 1.73 14.44 6.19
N ARG A 9 1.13 13.24 6.12
CA ARG A 9 -0.17 12.91 6.71
C ARG A 9 -0.06 12.12 8.03
N GLY A 10 1.12 12.08 8.65
CA GLY A 10 1.31 11.66 10.03
C GLY A 10 1.78 10.22 10.25
N ILE A 11 2.04 9.45 9.18
CA ILE A 11 2.65 8.11 9.30
C ILE A 11 4.13 8.26 9.68
N LYS A 12 4.54 7.58 10.75
CA LYS A 12 5.86 7.71 11.39
C LYS A 12 6.59 6.39 11.56
N ASP A 13 5.93 5.23 11.45
CA ASP A 13 6.61 3.94 11.56
C ASP A 13 7.55 3.73 10.36
N GLU A 14 8.86 3.90 10.60
CA GLU A 14 9.91 3.74 9.58
C GLU A 14 9.91 2.35 8.94
N ARG A 15 9.37 1.32 9.60
CA ARG A 15 9.27 -0.04 9.03
C ARG A 15 8.16 -0.10 7.98
N VAL A 16 7.03 0.56 8.23
CA VAL A 16 5.94 0.70 7.26
C VAL A 16 6.43 1.51 6.05
N LEU A 17 7.08 2.64 6.30
CA LEU A 17 7.63 3.51 5.25
C LEU A 17 8.68 2.77 4.39
N SER A 18 9.55 2.00 5.03
CA SER A 18 10.55 1.17 4.34
C SER A 18 9.91 0.05 3.52
N ALA A 19 8.88 -0.62 4.03
CA ALA A 19 8.15 -1.64 3.29
C ALA A 19 7.51 -1.07 2.02
N MET A 20 6.84 0.09 2.13
CA MET A 20 6.22 0.76 0.99
C MET A 20 7.22 1.27 -0.07
N LEU A 21 8.46 1.57 0.34
CA LEU A 21 9.56 1.88 -0.60
C LEU A 21 10.06 0.63 -1.33
N LYS A 22 10.11 -0.51 -0.61
CA LYS A 22 10.65 -1.77 -1.12
C LYS A 22 9.68 -2.47 -2.08
N VAL A 23 8.38 -2.38 -1.84
CA VAL A 23 7.35 -3.05 -2.65
C VAL A 23 6.98 -2.16 -3.85
N PRO A 24 7.33 -2.55 -5.09
CA PRO A 24 7.07 -1.74 -6.28
C PRO A 24 5.59 -1.76 -6.66
N ARG A 25 4.82 -0.80 -6.15
CA ARG A 25 3.36 -0.71 -6.34
C ARG A 25 2.88 -0.82 -7.79
N HIS A 26 3.66 -0.32 -8.76
CA HIS A 26 3.31 -0.38 -10.19
C HIS A 26 3.29 -1.80 -10.79
N LEU A 27 3.82 -2.82 -10.08
CA LEU A 27 3.69 -4.22 -10.48
C LEU A 27 2.33 -4.84 -10.11
N PHE A 28 1.52 -4.12 -9.34
CA PHE A 28 0.22 -4.58 -8.81
C PHE A 28 -0.97 -3.90 -9.49
N VAL A 29 -0.74 -3.24 -10.63
CA VAL A 29 -1.75 -2.58 -11.46
C VAL A 29 -1.53 -2.93 -12.93
N ASP A 30 -2.56 -2.70 -13.75
CA ASP A 30 -2.45 -2.82 -15.21
C ASP A 30 -1.33 -1.90 -15.76
N GLU A 31 -0.67 -2.33 -16.83
CA GLU A 31 0.41 -1.58 -17.47
C GLU A 31 -0.04 -0.17 -17.89
N ALA A 32 -1.28 -0.02 -18.37
CA ALA A 32 -1.86 1.26 -18.76
C ALA A 32 -2.02 2.26 -17.59
N LEU A 33 -1.93 1.78 -16.34
CA LEU A 33 -2.11 2.59 -15.13
C LEU A 33 -0.81 2.80 -14.34
N ARG A 34 0.34 2.30 -14.82
CA ARG A 34 1.61 2.38 -14.09
C ARG A 34 2.05 3.82 -13.79
N ASP A 35 1.81 4.75 -14.71
CA ASP A 35 2.14 6.17 -14.52
C ASP A 35 1.34 6.81 -13.37
N GLN A 36 0.19 6.23 -13.03
CA GLN A 36 -0.68 6.67 -11.94
C GLN A 36 -0.46 5.88 -10.64
N ALA A 37 0.36 4.81 -10.67
CA ALA A 37 0.46 3.85 -9.57
C ALA A 37 0.86 4.46 -8.22
N TYR A 38 1.60 5.57 -8.23
CA TYR A 38 2.10 6.27 -7.04
C TYR A 38 1.29 7.51 -6.66
N GLY A 39 0.14 7.72 -7.31
CA GLY A 39 -0.86 8.69 -6.89
C GLY A 39 -1.58 8.24 -5.63
N ASP A 40 -1.94 9.19 -4.76
CA ASP A 40 -2.65 8.89 -3.51
C ASP A 40 -4.15 8.71 -3.77
N PHE A 41 -4.54 7.70 -4.54
CA PHE A 41 -5.92 7.32 -4.85
C PHE A 41 -6.01 5.83 -5.21
N PRO A 42 -7.20 5.20 -5.14
CA PRO A 42 -7.37 3.82 -5.59
C PRO A 42 -7.29 3.71 -7.12
N LEU A 43 -6.81 2.57 -7.61
CA LEU A 43 -6.80 2.23 -9.03
C LEU A 43 -7.59 0.94 -9.29
N PRO A 44 -8.30 0.80 -10.42
CA PRO A 44 -8.99 -0.43 -10.75
C PRO A 44 -7.99 -1.56 -11.04
N ILE A 45 -8.35 -2.78 -10.64
CA ILE A 45 -7.52 -4.00 -10.84
C ILE A 45 -8.31 -5.13 -11.53
N GLY A 46 -9.45 -4.80 -12.14
CA GLY A 46 -10.38 -5.78 -12.73
C GLY A 46 -11.43 -6.29 -11.75
N GLU A 47 -12.42 -7.03 -12.26
CA GLU A 47 -13.48 -7.70 -11.46
C GLU A 47 -14.22 -6.78 -10.47
N GLY A 48 -14.37 -5.50 -10.82
CA GLY A 48 -14.99 -4.49 -9.95
C GLY A 48 -14.20 -4.15 -8.68
N GLN A 49 -12.94 -4.58 -8.59
CA GLN A 49 -12.06 -4.36 -7.44
C GLN A 49 -11.07 -3.21 -7.68
N THR A 50 -10.49 -2.71 -6.60
CA THR A 50 -9.46 -1.66 -6.63
C THR A 50 -8.27 -2.02 -5.75
N ILE A 51 -7.06 -1.62 -6.16
CA ILE A 51 -5.94 -1.49 -5.24
C ILE A 51 -6.17 -0.24 -4.37
N SER A 52 -6.06 -0.40 -3.05
CA SER A 52 -6.29 0.68 -2.08
C SER A 52 -5.34 1.86 -2.27
N GLN A 53 -5.80 3.06 -1.93
CA GLN A 53 -4.98 4.27 -1.85
C GLN A 53 -3.71 4.02 -0.99
N PRO A 54 -2.50 4.46 -1.41
CA PRO A 54 -1.27 4.30 -0.64
C PRO A 54 -1.36 4.74 0.82
N TYR A 55 -1.97 5.89 1.10
CA TYR A 55 -2.16 6.33 2.49
C TYR A 55 -3.00 5.35 3.33
N ILE A 56 -4.05 4.76 2.74
CA ILE A 56 -4.90 3.79 3.45
C ILE A 56 -4.11 2.52 3.79
N VAL A 57 -3.27 2.04 2.85
CA VAL A 57 -2.33 0.93 3.11
C VAL A 57 -1.40 1.28 4.28
N ALA A 58 -0.83 2.48 4.27
CA ALA A 58 0.09 2.94 5.31
C ALA A 58 -0.57 3.00 6.70
N VAL A 59 -1.75 3.64 6.80
CA VAL A 59 -2.44 3.83 8.09
C VAL A 59 -2.98 2.52 8.65
N MET A 60 -3.49 1.62 7.80
CA MET A 60 -3.92 0.28 8.22
C MET A 60 -2.74 -0.52 8.75
N THR A 61 -1.60 -0.48 8.06
CA THR A 61 -0.40 -1.23 8.46
C THR A 61 0.21 -0.67 9.74
N GLU A 62 0.29 0.66 9.89
CA GLU A 62 0.81 1.31 11.10
C GLU A 62 -0.06 0.98 12.33
N ALA A 63 -1.39 0.96 12.16
CA ALA A 63 -2.33 0.64 13.24
C ALA A 63 -2.24 -0.81 13.76
N LEU A 64 -1.69 -1.74 12.97
CA LEU A 64 -1.43 -3.11 13.41
C LEU A 64 -0.23 -3.22 14.36
N GLU A 65 0.62 -2.19 14.40
CA GLU A 65 1.83 -2.10 15.25
C GLU A 65 2.78 -3.31 15.14
N LEU A 66 2.78 -4.01 13.99
CA LEU A 66 3.52 -5.26 13.76
C LEU A 66 5.00 -5.15 14.15
N LYS A 67 5.57 -6.20 14.73
CA LYS A 67 6.96 -6.32 15.19
C LYS A 67 7.80 -7.25 14.31
N GLY A 68 7.18 -8.04 13.44
CA GLY A 68 7.82 -8.89 12.44
C GLY A 68 7.84 -10.38 12.79
N ASN A 69 7.20 -10.78 13.88
CA ASN A 69 7.05 -12.18 14.32
C ASN A 69 5.58 -12.63 14.40
N GLU A 70 4.66 -11.75 14.00
CA GLU A 70 3.23 -12.05 13.98
C GLU A 70 2.87 -13.01 12.85
N ARG A 71 1.81 -13.77 13.08
CA ARG A 71 1.09 -14.47 12.02
C ARG A 71 -0.15 -13.64 11.68
N VAL A 72 -0.17 -13.06 10.49
CA VAL A 72 -1.21 -12.13 10.05
C VAL A 72 -2.20 -12.82 9.11
N LEU A 73 -3.48 -12.53 9.27
CA LEU A 73 -4.53 -12.87 8.30
C LEU A 73 -5.02 -11.57 7.66
N GLU A 74 -4.82 -11.46 6.35
CA GLU A 74 -5.45 -10.44 5.52
C GLU A 74 -6.68 -11.04 4.83
N ILE A 75 -7.80 -10.33 4.85
CA ILE A 75 -9.03 -10.73 4.15
C ILE A 75 -9.26 -9.76 3.00
N GLY A 76 -9.29 -10.30 1.78
CA GLY A 76 -9.45 -9.52 0.54
C GLY A 76 -8.11 -9.18 -0.10
N THR A 77 -7.40 -10.21 -0.60
CA THR A 77 -6.08 -10.08 -1.23
C THR A 77 -6.05 -9.05 -2.37
N GLY A 78 -7.12 -9.01 -3.19
CA GLY A 78 -7.21 -8.08 -4.31
C GLY A 78 -6.00 -8.22 -5.26
N SER A 79 -5.22 -7.15 -5.39
CA SER A 79 -3.98 -7.17 -6.20
C SER A 79 -2.82 -7.88 -5.52
N GLY A 80 -2.84 -8.07 -4.20
CA GLY A 80 -1.73 -8.57 -3.39
C GLY A 80 -0.73 -7.50 -2.94
N TYR A 81 -0.95 -6.22 -3.27
CA TYR A 81 0.00 -5.14 -2.89
C TYR A 81 0.16 -4.96 -1.38
N GLN A 82 -0.95 -5.03 -0.63
CA GLN A 82 -0.93 -4.92 0.83
C GLN A 82 -0.32 -6.15 1.50
N THR A 83 -0.37 -7.32 0.84
CA THR A 83 0.17 -8.60 1.30
C THR A 83 1.70 -8.71 1.13
N ALA A 84 2.28 -7.99 0.17
CA ALA A 84 3.65 -8.17 -0.33
C ALA A 84 4.77 -7.54 0.52
#